data_AF-A0A3R6U7Q1-F1
#
_entry.id   AF-A0A3R6U7Q1-F1
#
_cell.length_a   1.000
_cell.length_b   1.000
_cell.length_c   1.000
_cell.angle_alpha   90.00
_cell.angle_beta   90.00
_cell.angle_gamma   90.00
#
_symmetry.space_group_name_H-M   'P 1'
#
loop_
_entity.id
_entity.type
_entity.pdbx_description
1 polymer ?
#
loop_
_entity_poly.entity_id
_entity_poly.type
_entity_poly.pdbx_seq_one_letter_code
_entity_poly.pdbx_strand_id
1 'polypeptide(L)'
;MNRMYRMSRAEYQGLLKMASEQVPFGVYAIEKKGYAELRNDHCRSTTQLKALVRGFKAQGVKVLSNDGHQMMESVRPDAVEEVFLSEP
;
A
#
# COMPACT_ATOMS: atom_id res chain seq x y z
N MET A 1 11.56 14.96 -20.64
CA MET A 1 11.33 13.84 -21.58
C MET A 1 10.31 12.91 -20.94
N ASN A 2 9.03 12.99 -21.31
CA ASN A 2 7.96 12.24 -20.68
C ASN A 2 7.80 10.89 -21.38
N ARG A 3 8.35 9.83 -20.79
CA ARG A 3 8.18 8.46 -21.31
C ARG A 3 6.87 7.89 -20.78
N MET A 4 5.82 7.96 -21.59
CA MET A 4 4.56 7.30 -21.30
C MET A 4 4.64 5.86 -21.82
N TYR A 5 4.74 4.91 -20.90
CA TYR A 5 4.78 3.50 -21.24
C TYR A 5 3.37 2.93 -21.25
N ARG A 6 3.05 2.18 -22.30
CA ARG A 6 1.81 1.42 -22.40
C ARG A 6 2.12 -0.02 -22.00
N MET A 7 1.36 -0.54 -21.04
CA MET A 7 1.55 -1.88 -20.49
C MET A 7 0.21 -2.57 -20.35
N SER A 8 0.24 -3.91 -20.25
CA SER A 8 -0.94 -4.70 -19.90
C SER A 8 -1.34 -4.47 -18.43
N ARG A 9 -2.58 -4.79 -18.08
CA ARG A 9 -3.05 -4.71 -16.67
C ARG A 9 -2.25 -5.61 -15.74
N ALA A 10 -1.78 -6.75 -16.23
CA ALA A 10 -0.99 -7.71 -15.45
C ALA A 10 0.39 -7.13 -15.08
N GLU A 11 1.08 -6.54 -16.06
CA GLU A 11 2.38 -5.87 -15.82
C GLU A 11 2.23 -4.68 -14.88
N TYR A 12 1.17 -3.88 -15.06
CA TYR A 12 0.86 -2.78 -14.15
C TYR A 12 0.68 -3.26 -12.71
N GLN A 13 -0.03 -4.37 -12.51
CA GLN A 13 -0.24 -4.93 -11.18
C GLN A 13 1.05 -5.47 -10.56
N GLY A 14 1.95 -6.06 -11.36
CA GLY A 14 3.29 -6.45 -10.91
C GLY A 14 4.13 -5.25 -10.47
N LEU A 15 4.12 -4.16 -11.24
CA LEU A 15 4.80 -2.91 -10.90
C LEU A 15 4.23 -2.25 -9.63
N LEU A 16 2.91 -2.26 -9.46
CA LEU A 16 2.27 -1.76 -8.25
C LEU A 16 2.73 -2.51 -7.00
N LYS A 17 2.86 -3.85 -7.08
CA LYS A 17 3.37 -4.65 -5.97
C LYS A 17 4.80 -4.24 -5.61
N MET A 18 5.68 -4.16 -6.61
CA MET A 18 7.08 -3.74 -6.42
C MET A 18 7.19 -2.32 -5.85
N ALA A 19 6.33 -1.40 -6.28
CA ALA A 19 6.29 -0.04 -5.75
C ALA A 19 5.79 0.00 -4.30
N SER A 20 4.78 -0.81 -3.97
CA SER A 20 4.28 -0.95 -2.59
C SER A 20 5.35 -1.50 -1.65
N GLU A 21 6.10 -2.52 -2.07
CA GLU A 21 7.20 -3.10 -1.29
C GLU A 21 8.34 -2.10 -1.03
N GLN A 22 8.64 -1.24 -2.00
CA GLN A 22 9.66 -0.20 -1.85
C GLN A 22 9.24 0.92 -0.89
N VAL A 23 7.94 1.19 -0.77
CA VAL A 23 7.39 2.26 0.09
C VAL A 23 6.63 1.64 1.25
N PRO A 24 7.30 1.19 2.32
CA PRO A 24 6.63 0.57 3.47
C PRO A 24 5.67 1.54 4.19
N PHE A 25 5.96 2.85 4.12
CA PHE A 25 5.13 3.90 4.68
C PHE A 25 5.18 5.15 3.80
N GLY A 26 4.10 5.44 3.07
CA GLY A 26 4.12 6.49 2.05
C GLY A 26 3.16 6.26 0.87
N VAL A 27 3.29 7.08 -0.17
CA VAL A 27 2.50 6.99 -1.41
C VAL A 27 3.35 6.35 -2.51
N TYR A 28 2.91 5.22 -3.05
CA TYR A 28 3.64 4.49 -4.08
C TYR A 28 3.05 4.64 -5.49
N ALA A 29 1.79 5.07 -5.60
CA ALA A 29 1.20 5.34 -6.90
C ALA A 29 -0.01 6.28 -6.81
N ILE A 30 -0.31 6.94 -7.94
CA ILE A 30 -1.54 7.69 -8.16
C ILE A 30 -2.13 7.34 -9.52
N GLU A 31 -3.43 7.03 -9.53
CA GLU A 31 -4.21 6.73 -10.72
C GLU A 31 -5.02 7.96 -11.12
N LYS A 32 -4.84 8.37 -12.38
CA LYS A 32 -5.59 9.42 -13.04
C LYS A 32 -6.44 8.81 -14.16
N LYS A 33 -7.39 9.57 -14.70
CA LYS A 33 -8.29 9.10 -15.77
C LYS A 33 -7.49 8.78 -17.05
N GLY A 34 -7.03 7.54 -17.17
CA GLY A 34 -6.35 7.01 -18.35
C GLY A 34 -4.87 6.66 -18.17
N TYR A 35 -4.27 6.92 -17.00
CA TYR A 35 -2.88 6.57 -16.73
C TYR A 35 -2.58 6.49 -15.24
N ALA A 36 -1.51 5.79 -14.89
CA ALA A 36 -0.99 5.71 -13.54
C ALA A 36 0.41 6.30 -13.49
N GLU A 37 0.69 7.05 -12.43
CA GLU A 37 2.03 7.54 -12.08
C GLU A 37 2.51 6.74 -10.87
N LEU A 38 3.60 5.98 -11.04
CA LEU A 38 4.32 5.37 -9.92
C LEU A 38 5.13 6.45 -9.20
N ARG A 39 5.12 6.43 -7.88
CA ARG A 39 5.79 7.40 -7.01
C ARG A 39 6.58 6.66 -5.93
N ASN A 40 7.56 7.35 -5.35
CA ASN A 40 8.37 6.82 -4.26
C ASN A 40 8.40 7.85 -3.09
N ASP A 41 7.20 8.30 -2.68
CA ASP A 41 7.08 9.30 -1.62
C ASP A 41 7.02 8.62 -0.26
N HIS A 42 8.17 8.54 0.41
CA HIS A 42 8.24 8.10 1.79
C HIS A 42 7.69 9.16 2.74
N CYS A 43 6.83 8.74 3.65
CA CYS A 43 6.38 9.57 4.76
C CYS A 43 7.15 9.21 6.03
N ARG A 44 7.19 10.12 7.00
CA ARG A 44 7.77 9.89 8.34
C ARG A 44 6.72 9.85 9.43
N SER A 45 5.50 10.30 9.14
CA SER A 45 4.38 10.33 10.08
C SER A 45 3.04 10.13 9.40
N THR A 46 2.05 9.67 10.17
CA THR A 46 0.67 9.47 9.70
C THR A 46 0.00 10.79 9.33
N THR A 47 0.36 11.89 9.99
CA THR A 47 -0.11 13.24 9.65
C THR A 47 0.40 13.69 8.30
N GLN A 48 1.69 13.44 7.99
CA GLN A 48 2.27 13.74 6.67
C GLN A 48 1.59 12.92 5.56
N LEU A 49 1.39 11.63 5.80
CA LEU A 49 0.70 10.75 4.86
C LEU A 49 -0.73 11.24 4.57
N LYS A 50 -1.50 11.55 5.62
CA LYS A 50 -2.87 12.08 5.48
C LYS A 50 -2.92 13.40 4.73
N ALA A 51 -1.95 14.30 4.98
CA ALA A 51 -1.86 15.56 4.26
C ALA A 51 -1.60 15.35 2.76
N LEU A 52 -0.65 14.47 2.41
CA LEU A 52 -0.36 14.10 1.02
C LEU A 52 -1.57 13.47 0.33
N VAL A 53 -2.19 12.46 0.95
CA VAL A 53 -3.37 11.79 0.41
C VAL A 53 -4.52 12.77 0.19
N ARG A 54 -4.76 13.72 1.13
CA ARG A 54 -5.77 14.77 0.95
C ARG A 54 -5.43 15.70 -0.22
N GLY A 55 -4.17 16.11 -0.35
CA GLY A 55 -3.72 16.96 -1.46
C GLY A 55 -3.95 16.32 -2.82
N PHE A 56 -3.62 15.03 -2.97
CA PHE A 56 -3.89 14.29 -4.20
C PHE A 56 -5.39 14.05 -4.43
N LYS A 57 -6.16 13.68 -3.39
CA LYS A 57 -7.61 13.52 -3.52
C LYS A 57 -8.31 14.80 -3.98
N ALA A 58 -7.84 15.97 -3.54
CA ALA A 58 -8.34 17.27 -4.00
C ALA A 58 -8.13 17.51 -5.50
N GLN A 59 -7.12 16.86 -6.11
CA GLN A 59 -6.87 16.88 -7.56
C GLN A 59 -7.75 15.88 -8.33
N GLY A 60 -8.63 15.14 -7.64
CA GLY A 60 -9.53 14.16 -8.26
C GLY A 60 -8.83 12.88 -8.70
N VAL A 61 -7.68 12.55 -8.10
CA VAL A 61 -6.89 11.37 -8.44
C VAL A 61 -7.03 10.29 -7.36
N LYS A 62 -6.96 9.02 -7.75
CA LYS A 62 -6.99 7.90 -6.81
C LYS A 62 -5.59 7.63 -6.30
N VAL A 63 -5.44 7.58 -4.99
CA VAL A 63 -4.13 7.49 -4.32
C VAL A 63 -3.94 6.10 -3.76
N LEU A 64 -2.77 5.52 -4.00
CA LEU A 64 -2.33 4.23 -3.49
C LEU A 64 -1.17 4.46 -2.52
N SER A 65 -1.37 4.07 -1.27
CA SER A 65 -0.45 4.38 -0.18
C SER A 65 -0.44 3.31 0.89
N ASN A 66 0.71 3.16 1.55
CA ASN A 66 0.90 2.29 2.71
C ASN A 66 0.95 3.15 3.97
N ASP A 67 0.21 2.72 4.99
CA ASP A 67 0.12 3.37 6.31
C ASP A 67 0.95 2.65 7.38
N GLY A 68 1.81 1.71 6.96
CA GLY A 68 2.72 0.98 7.85
C GLY A 68 2.06 -0.03 8.76
N HIS A 69 0.72 -0.11 8.78
CA HIS A 69 -0.01 -1.08 9.58
C HIS A 69 0.01 -2.49 8.97
N GLN A 70 0.39 -2.59 7.68
CA GLN A 70 0.47 -3.84 6.91
C GLN A 70 1.50 -4.84 7.46
N MET A 71 2.41 -4.44 8.35
CA MET A 71 3.43 -5.33 8.95
C MET A 71 2.98 -6.02 10.25
N MET A 72 1.81 -5.69 10.81
CA MET A 72 1.35 -6.26 12.10
C MET A 72 0.32 -7.39 11.97
N GLU A 73 -0.23 -7.68 10.79
CA GLU A 73 -1.21 -8.76 10.60
C GLU A 73 -0.57 -10.05 10.06
N SER A 74 0.55 -10.47 10.66
CA SER A 74 1.10 -11.82 10.48
C SER A 74 1.59 -12.47 11.78
N VAL A 75 1.32 -11.86 12.93
CA VAL A 75 1.35 -12.56 14.22
C VAL A 75 -0.07 -12.54 14.76
N ARG A 76 -0.84 -13.57 14.43
CA ARG A 76 -2.01 -13.96 15.23
C ARG A 76 -1.49 -14.86 16.34
N PRO A 77 -1.40 -14.42 17.61
CA PRO A 77 -1.22 -15.35 18.72
C PRO A 77 -2.60 -15.82 19.20
N ASP A 78 -3.40 -16.47 18.35
CA ASP A 78 -4.71 -17.01 18.74
C ASP A 78 -4.80 -18.50 18.42
N ALA A 79 -4.23 -19.32 19.30
CA ALA A 79 -4.64 -20.71 19.56
C ALA A 79 -3.97 -21.25 20.85
N VAL A 80 -4.18 -20.59 21.99
CA VAL A 80 -4.30 -21.28 23.29
C VAL A 80 -5.69 -20.88 23.77
N GLU A 81 -6.66 -21.78 23.77
CA GLU A 81 -6.95 -22.68 24.89
C GLU A 81 -7.97 -23.76 24.46
N GLU A 82 -8.10 -24.80 25.27
CA GLU A 82 -9.14 -25.86 25.25
C GLU A 82 -8.91 -27.08 24.34
N VAL A 83 -8.00 -27.97 24.75
CA VAL A 83 -8.26 -29.42 24.63
C VAL A 83 -8.32 -30.00 26.04
N PHE A 84 -9.57 -30.23 26.44
CA PHE A 84 -10.10 -30.98 27.56
C PHE A 84 -9.19 -32.04 28.20
N LEU A 85 -9.31 -32.12 29.53
CA LEU A 85 -8.89 -33.22 30.38
C LEU A 85 -9.19 -34.60 29.77
N SER A 86 -8.21 -35.49 29.83
CA SER A 86 -8.44 -36.93 29.99
C SER A 86 -7.23 -37.50 30.73
N GLU A 87 -7.40 -37.72 32.03
CA GLU A 87 -6.46 -38.46 32.89
C GLU A 87 -6.38 -39.94 32.46
N PRO A 88 -5.25 -40.62 32.70
CA PRO A 88 -5.22 -42.07 32.86
C PRO A 88 -5.47 -42.52 34.30
#